data_AF-A0A101W319-F1
#
_entry.id   AF-A0A101W319-F1
#
_cell.length_a   1.000
_cell.length_b   1.000
_cell.length_c   1.000
_cell.angle_alpha   90.00
_cell.angle_beta   90.00
_cell.angle_gamma   90.00
#
_symmetry.space_group_name_H-M   'P 1'
#
loop_
_entity.id
_entity.type
_entity.pdbx_description
1 polymer ?
#
loop_
_entity_poly.entity_id
_entity_poly.type
_entity_poly.pdbx_seq_one_letter_code
_entity_poly.pdbx_strand_id
1 'polypeptide(L)'
;MTSIGLIATKEEREEIINKTKLVIRDYRNFYNSIKEYLPHNVQKISEYDLHDAGITGFKVGNDNTFAITLDRGIKFTFINVQTLTIPNELLGRWWGYDEIYLTDKGFEMHVLLDNLSELFVEAENVLIDEKRV
;
A
#
# COMPACT_ATOMS: atom_id res chain seq x y z
N MET A 1 -8.75 8.54 -39.29
CA MET A 1 -8.71 7.25 -38.57
C MET A 1 -8.99 7.54 -37.11
N THR A 2 -10.25 7.40 -36.71
CA THR A 2 -10.73 7.73 -35.37
C THR A 2 -10.36 6.58 -34.44
N SER A 3 -9.59 6.86 -33.39
CA SER A 3 -9.37 5.92 -32.29
C SER A 3 -10.72 5.68 -31.64
N ILE A 4 -11.29 4.49 -31.83
CA ILE A 4 -12.40 4.00 -31.03
C ILE A 4 -11.74 3.52 -29.74
N GLY A 5 -11.69 4.36 -28.72
CA GLY A 5 -11.40 3.88 -27.37
C GLY A 5 -12.40 2.76 -27.06
N LEU A 6 -11.92 1.56 -26.76
CA LEU A 6 -12.77 0.45 -26.35
C LEU A 6 -13.48 0.88 -25.06
N ILE A 7 -14.75 1.25 -25.15
CA ILE A 7 -15.61 1.45 -23.99
C ILE A 7 -16.16 0.07 -23.66
N ALA A 8 -15.71 -0.51 -22.54
CA ALA A 8 -16.26 -1.76 -22.03
C ALA A 8 -17.79 -1.67 -21.94
N THR A 9 -18.46 -2.70 -22.43
CA THR A 9 -19.91 -2.86 -22.37
C THR A 9 -20.39 -2.88 -20.92
N LYS A 10 -21.69 -2.67 -20.70
CA LYS A 10 -22.26 -2.73 -19.35
C LYS A 10 -22.03 -4.10 -18.70
N GLU A 11 -22.17 -5.18 -19.47
CA GLU A 11 -21.96 -6.55 -18.99
C GLU A 11 -20.50 -6.79 -18.61
N GLU A 12 -19.54 -6.37 -19.45
CA GLU A 12 -18.11 -6.45 -19.14
C GLU A 12 -17.75 -5.66 -17.87
N ARG A 13 -18.35 -4.47 -17.68
CA ARG A 13 -18.15 -3.67 -16.47
C ARG A 13 -18.66 -4.39 -15.22
N GLU A 14 -19.86 -4.95 -15.28
CA GLU A 14 -20.43 -5.72 -14.16
C GLU A 14 -19.61 -6.96 -13.83
N GLU A 15 -19.11 -7.66 -14.84
CA GLU A 15 -18.22 -8.80 -14.65
C GLU A 15 -16.92 -8.39 -13.95
N ILE A 16 -16.28 -7.31 -14.41
CA ILE A 16 -15.07 -6.75 -13.77
C ILE A 16 -15.36 -6.38 -12.32
N ILE A 17 -16.45 -5.64 -12.05
CA ILE A 17 -16.83 -5.24 -10.70
C ILE A 17 -17.03 -6.47 -9.79
N ASN A 18 -17.70 -7.50 -10.28
CA ASN A 18 -17.94 -8.71 -9.49
C ASN A 18 -16.65 -9.48 -9.21
N LYS A 19 -15.75 -9.58 -10.20
CA LYS A 19 -14.42 -10.18 -10.01
C LYS A 19 -13.61 -9.39 -8.98
N THR A 20 -13.57 -8.07 -9.07
CA THR A 20 -12.87 -7.19 -8.11
C THR A 20 -13.42 -7.35 -6.69
N LYS A 21 -14.75 -7.45 -6.52
CA LYS A 21 -15.36 -7.70 -5.20
C LYS A 21 -14.90 -9.03 -4.58
N LEU A 22 -14.77 -10.07 -5.40
CA LEU A 22 -14.28 -11.38 -4.91
C LEU A 22 -12.84 -11.27 -4.45
N VAL A 23 -11.96 -10.66 -5.25
CA VAL A 23 -10.54 -10.46 -4.90
C VAL A 23 -10.39 -9.67 -3.60
N ILE A 24 -11.09 -8.53 -3.47
CA ILE A 24 -11.04 -7.71 -2.24
C ILE A 24 -11.51 -8.49 -1.02
N ARG A 25 -12.57 -9.29 -1.17
CA ARG A 25 -13.10 -10.11 -0.08
C ARG A 25 -12.12 -11.19 0.33
N ASP A 26 -11.55 -11.90 -0.64
CA ASP A 26 -10.64 -13.00 -0.40
C ASP A 26 -9.35 -12.49 0.27
N TYR A 27 -8.83 -11.34 -0.19
CA TYR A 27 -7.71 -10.67 0.49
C TYR A 27 -8.08 -10.22 1.91
N ARG A 28 -9.26 -9.60 2.14
CA ARG A 28 -9.69 -9.25 3.52
C ARG A 28 -9.75 -10.46 4.45
N ASN A 29 -10.27 -11.58 3.95
CA ASN A 29 -10.34 -12.82 4.73
C ASN A 29 -8.94 -13.32 5.08
N PHE A 30 -8.02 -13.30 4.10
CA PHE A 30 -6.63 -13.61 4.32
C PHE A 30 -5.99 -12.67 5.37
N TYR A 31 -6.08 -11.36 5.17
CA TYR A 31 -5.53 -10.37 6.11
C TYR A 31 -6.05 -10.57 7.54
N ASN A 32 -7.36 -10.78 7.70
CA ASN A 32 -7.96 -11.06 9.00
C ASN A 32 -7.41 -12.33 9.67
N SER A 33 -7.05 -13.35 8.88
CA SER A 33 -6.45 -14.59 9.40
C SER A 33 -5.02 -14.40 9.90
N ILE A 34 -4.29 -13.40 9.40
CA ILE A 34 -2.90 -13.12 9.79
C ILE A 34 -2.77 -11.93 10.76
N LYS A 35 -3.80 -11.08 10.89
CA LYS A 35 -3.73 -9.78 11.57
C LYS A 35 -3.16 -9.86 12.98
N GLU A 36 -3.60 -10.82 13.79
CA GLU A 36 -3.17 -10.96 15.18
C GLU A 36 -1.69 -11.34 15.33
N TYR A 37 -1.06 -11.87 14.28
CA TYR A 37 0.35 -12.27 14.25
C TYR A 37 1.26 -11.16 13.73
N LEU A 38 0.70 -10.11 13.10
CA LEU A 38 1.47 -8.97 12.62
C LEU A 38 1.97 -8.11 13.80
N PRO A 39 3.10 -7.40 13.64
CA PRO A 39 3.53 -6.42 14.64
C PRO A 39 2.43 -5.39 14.93
N HIS A 40 2.29 -5.00 16.20
CA HIS A 40 1.17 -4.17 16.66
C HIS A 40 0.96 -2.87 15.85
N ASN A 41 2.04 -2.21 15.43
CA ASN A 41 1.91 -1.00 14.62
C ASN A 41 1.50 -1.29 13.18
N VAL A 42 1.87 -2.44 12.63
CA VAL A 42 1.44 -2.87 11.28
C VAL A 42 -0.07 -3.10 11.26
N GLN A 43 -0.62 -3.69 12.33
CA GLN A 43 -2.07 -3.89 12.47
C GLN A 43 -2.87 -2.58 12.34
N LYS A 44 -2.29 -1.46 12.80
CA LYS A 44 -2.90 -0.13 12.75
C LYS A 44 -2.94 0.48 11.36
N ILE A 45 -2.11 0.03 10.41
CA ILE A 45 -2.13 0.56 9.04
C ILE A 45 -3.53 0.43 8.44
N SER A 46 -4.20 -0.70 8.68
CA SER A 46 -5.57 -0.96 8.21
C SER A 46 -6.65 -0.02 8.77
N GLU A 47 -6.33 0.79 9.78
CA GLU A 47 -7.25 1.77 10.37
C GLU A 47 -7.23 3.12 9.62
N TYR A 48 -6.24 3.33 8.76
CA TYR A 48 -6.11 4.54 7.95
C TYR A 48 -6.79 4.36 6.59
N ASP A 49 -7.58 5.34 6.19
CA ASP A 49 -8.03 5.47 4.82
C ASP A 49 -6.92 6.09 3.98
N LEU A 50 -6.07 5.22 3.42
CA LEU A 50 -4.91 5.63 2.62
C LEU A 50 -5.26 5.82 1.15
N HIS A 51 -6.44 5.41 0.68
CA HIS A 51 -6.82 5.60 -0.72
C HIS A 51 -6.79 7.10 -1.07
N ASP A 52 -6.11 7.44 -2.16
CA ASP A 52 -5.83 8.82 -2.61
C ASP A 52 -4.93 9.64 -1.67
N ALA A 53 -4.22 9.02 -0.72
CA ALA A 53 -3.21 9.73 0.05
C ALA A 53 -1.98 10.05 -0.83
N GLY A 54 -1.61 11.33 -0.90
CA GLY A 54 -0.51 11.79 -1.73
C GLY A 54 0.84 11.63 -1.04
N ILE A 55 1.83 11.05 -1.74
CA ILE A 55 3.20 10.92 -1.23
C ILE A 55 3.92 12.25 -1.37
N THR A 56 4.21 12.89 -0.24
CA THR A 56 4.84 14.22 -0.16
C THR A 56 6.33 14.18 0.16
N GLY A 57 6.84 13.02 0.57
CA GLY A 57 8.26 12.83 0.82
C GLY A 57 8.60 11.39 1.13
N PHE A 58 9.84 11.01 0.88
CA PHE A 58 10.39 9.74 1.36
C PHE A 58 11.87 9.90 1.69
N LYS A 59 12.39 8.99 2.51
CA LYS A 59 13.80 8.96 2.90
C LYS A 59 14.25 7.52 3.10
N VAL A 60 15.34 7.15 2.43
CA VAL A 60 16.09 5.93 2.76
C VAL A 60 17.13 6.32 3.81
N GLY A 61 17.06 5.70 4.99
CA GLY A 61 18.00 5.91 6.08
C GLY A 61 19.16 4.91 6.02
N ASN A 62 20.25 5.24 6.71
CA ASN A 62 21.47 4.43 6.71
C ASN A 62 21.35 3.14 7.56
N ASP A 63 20.43 3.12 8.52
CA ASP A 63 20.27 2.03 9.50
C ASP A 63 19.16 1.05 9.07
N ASN A 64 19.10 0.70 7.79
CA ASN A 64 18.02 -0.12 7.21
C ASN A 64 16.63 0.43 7.55
N THR A 65 16.45 1.74 7.40
CA THR A 65 15.15 2.38 7.61
C THR A 65 14.65 2.99 6.32
N PHE A 66 13.34 2.95 6.12
CA PHE A 66 12.68 3.64 5.03
C PHE A 66 11.53 4.45 5.62
N ALA A 67 11.44 5.73 5.27
CA ALA A 67 10.34 6.58 5.70
C ALA A 67 9.59 7.13 4.50
N ILE A 68 8.26 7.15 4.60
CA ILE A 68 7.35 7.75 3.63
C ILE A 68 6.40 8.70 4.37
N THR A 69 6.18 9.88 3.79
CA THR A 69 5.30 10.92 4.34
C THR A 69 4.14 11.17 3.38
N LEU A 70 2.94 11.15 3.93
CA LEU A 70 1.69 11.36 3.20
C LEU A 70 1.12 12.74 3.51
N ASP A 71 0.40 13.33 2.56
CA ASP A 71 -0.26 14.64 2.68
C ASP A 71 -1.34 14.70 3.78
N ARG A 72 -1.81 13.55 4.25
CA ARG A 72 -2.73 13.38 5.39
C ARG A 72 -2.09 13.66 6.76
N GLY A 73 -0.84 14.13 6.81
CA GLY A 73 -0.11 14.34 8.06
C GLY A 73 0.37 13.04 8.72
N ILE A 74 0.41 11.95 7.94
CA ILE A 74 0.84 10.62 8.37
C ILE A 74 2.24 10.36 7.83
N LYS A 75 3.10 9.79 8.67
CA LYS A 75 4.42 9.30 8.26
C LYS A 75 4.61 7.87 8.75
N PHE A 76 4.94 6.97 7.81
CA PHE A 76 5.39 5.62 8.12
C PHE A 76 6.92 5.58 8.12
N THR A 77 7.51 5.00 9.16
CA THR A 77 8.94 4.70 9.22
C THR A 77 9.13 3.21 9.42
N PHE A 78 9.47 2.50 8.34
CA PHE A 78 9.77 1.09 8.32
C PHE A 78 11.14 0.84 8.97
N ILE A 79 11.20 -0.16 9.85
CA ILE A 79 12.33 -0.48 10.71
C ILE A 79 12.92 -1.82 10.32
N ASN A 80 14.26 -1.90 10.30
CA ASN A 80 15.02 -3.08 9.89
C ASN A 80 14.60 -3.61 8.51
N VAL A 81 14.49 -2.71 7.53
CA VAL A 81 14.14 -3.00 6.15
C VAL A 81 15.12 -4.01 5.56
N GLN A 82 14.58 -5.12 5.05
CA GLN A 82 15.35 -6.21 4.45
C GLN A 82 15.38 -6.07 2.92
N THR A 83 14.22 -5.75 2.35
CA THR A 83 14.05 -5.56 0.91
C THR A 83 13.24 -4.29 0.67
N LEU A 84 13.65 -3.50 -0.33
CA LEU A 84 13.00 -2.24 -0.68
C LEU A 84 13.06 -2.03 -2.19
N THR A 85 11.90 -1.89 -2.82
CA THR A 85 11.77 -1.50 -4.23
C THR A 85 11.01 -0.19 -4.30
N ILE A 86 11.70 0.88 -4.69
CA ILE A 86 11.10 2.19 -4.90
C ILE A 86 10.91 2.40 -6.41
N PRO A 87 9.71 2.72 -6.90
CA PRO A 87 9.50 3.03 -8.30
C PRO A 87 10.15 4.37 -8.66
N ASN A 88 10.55 4.53 -9.93
CA ASN A 88 11.28 5.72 -10.41
C ASN A 88 10.59 7.06 -10.09
N GLU A 89 9.26 7.08 -10.04
CA GLU A 89 8.45 8.27 -9.81
C GLU A 89 7.62 8.11 -8.55
N LEU A 90 8.21 7.91 -7.37
CA LEU A 90 7.44 7.75 -6.12
C LEU A 90 6.82 9.07 -5.62
N LEU A 91 7.56 10.18 -5.71
CA LEU A 91 7.14 11.46 -5.16
C LEU A 91 5.98 12.05 -5.98
N GLY A 92 4.94 12.52 -5.29
CA GLY A 92 3.73 13.08 -5.91
C GLY A 92 2.73 12.04 -6.40
N ARG A 93 3.04 10.74 -6.28
CA ARG A 93 2.07 9.66 -6.56
C ARG A 93 1.07 9.52 -5.45
N TRP A 94 -0.05 8.91 -5.79
CA TRP A 94 -1.14 8.66 -4.84
C TRP A 94 -1.22 7.17 -4.55
N TRP A 95 -1.54 6.90 -3.30
CA TRP A 95 -1.76 5.56 -2.81
C TRP A 95 -3.08 5.02 -3.35
N GLY A 96 -3.02 3.96 -4.15
CA GLY A 96 -4.21 3.35 -4.75
C GLY A 96 -4.73 2.18 -3.92
N TYR A 97 -3.85 1.23 -3.61
CA TYR A 97 -4.21 0.03 -2.86
C TYR A 97 -2.97 -0.55 -2.18
N ASP A 98 -3.16 -1.20 -1.04
CA ASP A 98 -2.07 -1.89 -0.35
C ASP A 98 -2.45 -3.30 0.13
N GLU A 99 -1.43 -4.15 0.11
CA GLU A 99 -1.47 -5.51 0.63
C GLU A 99 -0.34 -5.72 1.65
N ILE A 100 -0.63 -6.45 2.72
CA ILE A 100 0.28 -6.76 3.81
C ILE A 100 0.29 -8.27 4.02
N TYR A 101 1.47 -8.85 4.04
CA TYR A 101 1.67 -10.28 4.29
C TYR A 101 2.63 -10.48 5.48
N LEU A 102 2.36 -11.52 6.26
CA LEU A 102 3.23 -11.93 7.37
C LEU A 102 4.45 -12.66 6.81
N THR A 103 5.64 -12.35 7.34
CA THR A 103 6.89 -13.06 7.02
C THR A 103 7.54 -13.59 8.29
N ASP A 104 8.55 -14.45 8.16
CA ASP A 104 9.30 -14.99 9.31
C ASP A 104 9.95 -13.91 10.19
N LYS A 105 10.22 -12.74 9.62
CA LYS A 105 10.96 -11.64 10.26
C LYS A 105 10.10 -10.40 10.55
N GLY A 106 8.83 -10.40 10.17
CA GLY A 106 7.95 -9.25 10.29
C GLY A 106 6.85 -9.30 9.25
N PHE A 107 6.93 -8.40 8.27
CA PHE A 107 5.92 -8.29 7.22
C PHE A 107 6.52 -7.77 5.91
N GLU A 108 5.80 -8.02 4.83
CA GLU A 108 5.96 -7.30 3.58
C GLU A 108 4.72 -6.48 3.29
N MET A 109 4.94 -5.35 2.62
CA MET A 109 3.91 -4.43 2.22
C MET A 109 4.09 -4.05 0.76
N HIS A 110 3.02 -4.25 0.00
CA HIS A 110 2.90 -3.92 -1.40
C HIS A 110 1.95 -2.74 -1.52
N VAL A 111 2.38 -1.67 -2.19
CA VAL A 111 1.56 -0.48 -2.41
C VAL A 111 1.47 -0.22 -3.90
N LEU A 112 0.29 -0.43 -4.46
CA LEU A 112 -0.06 -0.03 -5.81
C LEU A 112 -0.35 1.47 -5.86
N LEU A 113 0.37 2.18 -6.71
CA LEU A 113 0.21 3.62 -6.92
C LEU A 113 -0.74 3.92 -8.09
N ASP A 114 -1.20 5.17 -8.19
CA ASP A 114 -2.09 5.67 -9.26
C ASP A 114 -1.58 5.40 -10.68
N ASN A 115 -0.27 5.34 -10.87
CA ASN A 115 0.37 5.05 -12.16
C ASN A 115 0.62 3.55 -12.42
N LEU A 116 0.02 2.66 -11.61
CA LEU A 116 0.20 1.19 -11.65
C LEU A 116 1.63 0.71 -11.35
N SER A 117 2.50 1.58 -10.83
CA SER A 117 3.78 1.15 -10.28
C SER A 117 3.60 0.69 -8.83
N GLU A 118 4.53 -0.16 -8.37
CA GLU A 118 4.50 -0.74 -7.03
C GLU A 118 5.65 -0.17 -6.19
N LEU A 119 5.32 0.28 -4.97
CA LEU A 119 6.27 0.41 -3.87
C LEU A 119 6.20 -0.87 -3.05
N PHE A 120 7.34 -1.52 -2.85
CA PHE A 120 7.44 -2.73 -2.05
C PHE A 120 8.44 -2.54 -0.91
N VAL A 121 8.07 -2.98 0.29
CA VAL A 121 8.94 -2.97 1.46
C VAL A 121 8.73 -4.22 2.31
N GLU A 122 9.83 -4.90 2.63
CA GLU A 122 9.89 -5.98 3.61
C GLU A 122 10.63 -5.45 4.84
N ALA A 123 9.98 -5.49 6.00
CA ALA A 123 10.48 -4.89 7.23
C ALA A 123 10.05 -5.67 8.48
N GLU A 124 10.76 -5.45 9.59
CA GLU A 124 10.40 -6.09 10.87
C GLU A 124 9.22 -5.39 11.54
N ASN A 125 9.17 -4.06 11.43
CA ASN A 125 8.12 -3.26 12.06
C ASN A 125 7.99 -1.89 11.35
N VAL A 126 6.99 -1.12 11.76
CA VAL A 126 6.73 0.24 11.29
C VAL A 126 6.43 1.15 12.49
N LEU A 127 6.93 2.38 12.44
CA LEU A 127 6.50 3.45 13.33
C LEU A 127 5.54 4.36 12.56
N ILE A 128 4.48 4.78 13.23
CA ILE A 128 3.47 5.67 12.64
C ILE A 128 3.48 6.97 13.43
N ASP A 129 3.85 8.06 12.76
CA ASP A 129 3.77 9.41 13.31
C ASP A 129 2.57 10.12 12.65
N GLU A 130 1.65 10.61 13.47
CA GLU A 130 0.52 11.44 13.04
C GLU A 130 0.71 12.86 13.56
N LYS A 131 0.58 13.86 12.68
CA LYS A 131 0.32 15.24 13.13
C LYS A 131 -1.17 15.43 13.26
N ARG A 132 -1.65 15.65 14.49
CA ARG A 132 -2.99 16.23 14.70
C ARG A 132 -2.99 17.62 14.08
N VAL A 133 -3.68 17.76 12.95
CA VAL A 133 -3.99 19.06 12.34
C VAL A 133 -5.19 19.65 13.04
#